data_AF-A0A2P4Q293-F1
#
_entry.id   AF-A0A2P4Q293-F1
#
_cell.length_a   1.000
_cell.length_b   1.000
_cell.length_c   1.000
_cell.angle_alpha   90.00
_cell.angle_beta   90.00
_cell.angle_gamma   90.00
#
_symmetry.space_group_name_H-M   'P 1'
#
loop_
_entity.id
_entity.type
_entity.pdbx_description
1 polymer ?
#
loop_
_entity_poly.entity_id
_entity_poly.type
_entity_poly.pdbx_seq_one_letter_code
_entity_poly.pdbx_strand_id
1 'polypeptide(L)' 'MGMIMWELTTGCRPFTNVKHDHELIYNIIDGKRPEITNDTPECYCDLMNRCWDSNPSKRPSI' A
#
# COMPACT_ATOMS: atom_id res chain seq x y z
N MET A 1 -2.02 -0.53 -8.47
CA MET A 1 -2.39 -1.92 -8.12
C MET A 1 -2.19 -2.23 -6.65
N GLY A 2 -1.04 -1.90 -6.04
CA GLY A 2 -0.75 -2.29 -4.64
C GLY A 2 -1.86 -2.05 -3.61
N MET A 3 -2.57 -0.90 -3.62
CA MET A 3 -3.66 -0.65 -2.66
C MET A 3 -4.85 -1.60 -2.82
N ILE A 4 -5.19 -1.94 -4.06
CA ILE A 4 -6.28 -2.89 -4.37
C ILE A 4 -5.86 -4.29 -3.94
N MET A 5 -4.61 -4.68 -4.22
CA MET A 5 -4.08 -5.97 -3.77
C MET A 5 -4.14 -6.10 -2.25
N TRP A 6 -3.76 -5.05 -1.53
CA TRP A 6 -3.83 -5.02 -0.07
C TRP A 6 -5.27 -5.13 0.47
N GLU A 7 -6.22 -4.44 -0.17
CA GLU A 7 -7.64 -4.57 0.17
C GLU A 7 -8.16 -5.99 -0.06
N LEU A 8 -7.72 -6.66 -1.12
CA LEU A 8 -8.09 -8.05 -1.41
C LEU A 8 -7.47 -9.05 -0.45
N THR A 9 -6.21 -8.84 -0.01
CA THR A 9 -5.55 -9.75 0.92
C THR A 9 -6.10 -9.60 2.34
N THR A 10 -6.46 -8.40 2.75
CA THR A 10 -6.93 -8.12 4.12
C THR A 10 -8.46 -8.11 4.26
N GLY A 11 -9.19 -7.99 3.15
CA GLY A 11 -10.64 -7.75 3.14
C GLY A 11 -11.05 -6.40 3.75
N CYS A 12 -10.09 -5.51 3.99
CA CYS A 12 -10.28 -4.25 4.71
C CYS A 12 -9.93 -3.05 3.83
N ARG A 13 -10.60 -1.92 4.05
CA ARG A 13 -10.24 -0.67 3.38
C ARG A 13 -8.89 -0.16 3.91
N PRO A 14 -7.96 0.26 3.03
CA PRO A 14 -6.69 0.86 3.46
C PRO A 14 -6.93 2.03 4.41
N PHE A 15 -6.16 2.06 5.51
CA PHE A 15 -6.26 3.11 6.53
C PHE A 15 -7.66 3.25 7.16
N THR A 16 -8.41 2.15 7.34
CA THR A 16 -9.74 2.15 7.99
C THR A 16 -9.74 2.83 9.37
N ASN A 17 -8.64 2.73 10.12
CA ASN A 17 -8.53 3.29 11.47
C ASN A 17 -7.94 4.71 11.52
N VAL A 18 -7.75 5.37 10.38
CA VAL A 18 -7.18 6.72 10.30
C VAL A 18 -8.22 7.66 9.69
N LYS A 19 -8.26 8.92 10.12
CA LYS A 19 -9.09 9.93 9.47
C LYS A 19 -8.59 10.20 8.05
N HIS A 20 -9.53 10.35 7.12
CA HIS A 20 -9.23 10.60 5.70
C HIS A 20 -9.19 12.11 5.45
N ASP A 21 -8.19 12.77 6.04
CA ASP A 21 -7.98 14.22 5.97
C ASP A 21 -6.60 14.57 5.38
N HIS A 22 -6.26 15.86 5.40
CA HIS A 22 -4.99 16.35 4.86
C HIS A 22 -3.77 15.76 5.57
N GLU A 23 -3.87 15.40 6.85
CA GLU A 23 -2.78 14.79 7.60
C GLU A 23 -2.45 13.40 7.03
N LEU A 24 -3.46 12.61 6.68
CA LEU A 24 -3.24 11.32 6.01
C LEU A 24 -2.57 11.51 4.64
N ILE A 25 -2.94 12.54 3.88
CA ILE A 25 -2.32 12.84 2.58
C ILE A 25 -0.81 13.11 2.77
N TYR A 26 -0.43 13.98 3.70
CA TYR A 26 0.98 14.26 3.98
C TYR A 26 1.74 13.02 4.41
N ASN A 27 1.17 12.23 5.31
CA ASN A 27 1.78 10.97 5.73
C ASN A 27 2.02 10.01 4.55
N ILE A 28 1.09 9.91 3.59
CA ILE A 28 1.25 9.05 2.41
C ILE A 28 2.36 9.59 1.49
N ILE A 29 2.47 10.91 1.33
CA ILE A 29 3.56 11.56 0.59
C ILE A 29 4.91 11.24 1.25
N ASP A 30 4.97 11.25 2.58
CA ASP A 30 6.16 10.90 3.37
C ASP A 30 6.45 9.39 3.43
N GLY A 31 5.66 8.58 2.74
CA GLY A 31 5.94 7.15 2.57
C GLY A 31 5.11 6.21 3.45
N LYS A 32 4.12 6.72 4.19
CA LYS A 32 3.19 5.85 4.94
C LYS A 32 2.47 4.91 3.97
N ARG A 33 2.50 3.61 4.27
CA ARG A 33 1.79 2.54 3.55
C ARG A 33 1.00 1.69 4.54
N PRO A 34 -0.05 0.98 4.09
CA PRO A 34 -0.71 -0.02 4.91
C PRO A 34 0.26 -1.12 5.34
N GLU A 35 0.08 -1.66 6.54
CA GLU A 35 0.89 -2.76 7.04
C GLU A 35 0.53 -4.05 6.30
N ILE A 36 1.53 -4.73 5.73
CA ILE A 36 1.32 -6.03 5.07
C ILE A 36 1.31 -7.09 6.17
N THR A 37 0.24 -7.88 6.22
CA THR A 37 0.05 -8.90 7.24
C THR A 37 0.90 -10.13 6.94
N ASN A 38 1.35 -10.84 8.00
CA ASN A 38 2.26 -11.99 7.88
C ASN A 38 1.68 -13.19 7.11
N ASP A 39 0.36 -13.26 6.94
CA ASP A 39 -0.34 -14.26 6.15
C ASP A 39 -0.34 -13.94 4.64
N THR A 40 0.09 -12.74 4.24
CA THR A 40 0.23 -12.40 2.83
C THR A 40 1.43 -13.14 2.22
N PRO A 41 1.26 -13.89 1.12
CA PRO A 41 2.37 -14.53 0.42
C PRO A 41 3.45 -13.53 0.02
N GLU A 42 4.72 -13.89 0.20
CA GLU A 42 5.89 -13.04 -0.04
C GLU A 42 5.88 -12.39 -1.44
N CYS A 43 5.50 -13.14 -2.48
CA CYS A 43 5.42 -12.61 -3.84
C CYS A 43 4.42 -11.45 -3.99
N TYR A 44 3.32 -11.45 -3.21
CA TYR A 44 2.37 -10.35 -3.18
C TYR A 44 2.90 -9.19 -2.32
N CYS A 45 3.61 -9.47 -1.23
CA CYS A 45 4.29 -8.44 -0.43
C CYS A 45 5.26 -7.64 -1.29
N ASP A 46 6.13 -8.33 -2.03
CA ASP A 46 7.12 -7.71 -2.91
C ASP A 46 6.47 -6.90 -4.03
N LEU A 47 5.42 -7.46 -4.65
CA LEU A 47 4.70 -6.76 -5.71
C LEU A 47 3.97 -5.52 -5.20
N MET A 48 3.36 -5.58 -4.00
CA MET A 48 2.74 -4.42 -3.36
C MET A 48 3.78 -3.34 -3.04
N ASN A 49 4.92 -3.71 -2.46
CA ASN A 49 6.02 -2.79 -2.17
C ASN A 49 6.52 -2.09 -3.44
N ARG A 50 6.74 -2.84 -4.53
CA ARG A 50 7.14 -2.27 -5.83
C ARG A 50 6.07 -1.35 -6.41
N CYS A 51 4.78 -1.71 -6.30
CA CYS A 51 3.68 -0.86 -6.74
C CYS A 51 3.62 0.49 -6.00
N TRP A 52 4.15 0.54 -4.78
CA TRP A 52 4.10 1.67 -3.88
C TRP A 52 5.40 2.47 -3.79
N ASP A 53 6.41 2.11 -4.58
CA ASP A 53 7.72 2.74 -4.60
C ASP A 53 7.57 4.25 -4.83
N SER A 54 8.30 5.03 -4.04
CA SER A 54 8.29 6.50 -4.13
C SER A 54 8.85 6.97 -5.48
N ASN A 55 9.78 6.22 -6.08
CA ASN A 55 10.25 6.47 -7.43
C ASN A 55 9.29 5.83 -8.46
N PRO A 56 8.58 6.62 -9.28
CA PRO A 56 7.66 6.08 -10.27
C PRO A 56 8.30 5.13 -11.28
N SER A 57 9.59 5.28 -11.60
CA SER A 57 10.28 4.42 -12.57
C SER A 57 10.59 3.02 -12.04
N LYS A 58 10.59 2.83 -10.72
CA LYS A 58 10.74 1.52 -10.08
C LYS A 58 9.43 0.74 -9.99
N ARG A 59 8.30 1.40 -10.22
CA ARG A 59 6.99 0.76 -10.22
C ARG A 59 6.89 -0.19 -11.41
N PRO A 60 6.23 -1.36 -11.25
CA PRO A 60 6.00 -2.25 -12.37
C PRO A 60 5.24 -1.51 -13.48
N SER A 61 5.71 -1.64 -14.72
CA SER A 61 4.86 -1.38 -15.88
C SER A 61 3.79 -2.46 -15.94
N ILE A 62 2.54 -2.05 -16.07
CA ILE A 62 1.44 -2.96 -16.42
C ILE A 62 1.62 -3.41 -17.86
#